data_AF-A0A2N2PQL1-F1
#
_entry.id   AF-A0A2N2PQL1-F1
#
_cell.length_a   1.000
_cell.length_b   1.000
_cell.length_c   1.000
_cell.angle_alpha   90.00
_cell.angle_beta   90.00
_cell.angle_gamma   90.00
#
_symmetry.space_group_name_H-M   'P 1'
#
loop_
_entity.id
_entity.type
_entity.pdbx_description
1 polymer ?
#
loop_
_entity_poly.entity_id
_entity_poly.type
_entity_poly.pdbx_seq_one_letter_code
_entity_poly.pdbx_strand_id
1 'polypeptide(L)'
;AWAQEHWAGPAPAYLTLMGDGHWNFKGYNPSVYPPEPQHIPPYLAWLDPVQGEVPADTLYGDITGDGLPDVAVGRLAVNTLAEAQPVVDKIIAYDPPGSDPVRSAPWQRRAVFIADNADGGGDFAAVSDQIIRENLPVDLIPERVYLGLTVPDAVGAQVAISDALQSGAWMVQYAGHGAPERWASEQIWRTSDVSGLHNGDRLPVVMTFNCLDGYFAYPGRPSIAETMQRQSGGGSIAAISPSGLGMTTDQQRFRQILMDVLFREGVQELGRALTITNDHYYQQYGWNYLIATMMLYGDPAMRLPRGLAWRYLPSVTR
;
A
#
# COMPACT_ATOMS: atom_id res chain seq x y z
N ALA A 1 9.30 -6.17 -21.45
CA ALA A 1 10.16 -6.73 -22.52
C ALA A 1 10.80 -5.66 -23.39
N TRP A 2 10.12 -5.07 -24.40
CA TRP A 2 10.76 -4.20 -25.41
C TRP A 2 11.60 -3.07 -24.82
N ALA A 3 11.06 -2.32 -23.86
CA ALA A 3 11.75 -1.19 -23.24
C ALA A 3 13.03 -1.61 -22.49
N GLN A 4 13.09 -2.79 -21.88
CA GLN A 4 14.32 -3.27 -21.24
C GLN A 4 15.40 -3.65 -22.25
N GLU A 5 15.03 -4.28 -23.35
CA GLU A 5 15.96 -4.73 -24.40
C GLU A 5 16.54 -3.57 -25.22
N HIS A 6 15.76 -2.50 -25.40
CA HIS A 6 16.08 -1.40 -26.31
C HIS A 6 16.47 -0.09 -25.59
N TRP A 7 16.49 -0.08 -24.25
CA TRP A 7 16.95 1.11 -23.52
C TRP A 7 18.45 1.31 -23.73
N ALA A 8 18.88 2.53 -24.02
CA ALA A 8 20.30 2.87 -24.14
C ALA A 8 21.09 2.70 -22.82
N GLY A 9 20.39 2.47 -21.72
CA GLY A 9 20.95 2.18 -20.39
C GLY A 9 20.77 3.34 -19.39
N PRO A 10 20.73 3.06 -18.08
CA PRO A 10 20.47 1.74 -17.49
C PRO A 10 19.04 1.25 -17.81
N ALA A 11 18.81 -0.06 -17.78
CA ALA A 11 17.47 -0.62 -18.02
C ALA A 11 16.44 -0.02 -17.04
N PRO A 12 15.18 0.17 -17.45
CA PRO A 12 14.13 0.66 -16.55
C PRO A 12 13.96 -0.27 -15.36
N ALA A 13 14.00 0.30 -14.15
CA ALA A 13 13.78 -0.41 -12.88
C ALA A 13 12.39 -0.17 -12.29
N TYR A 14 11.65 0.82 -12.83
CA TYR A 14 10.35 1.25 -12.34
C TYR A 14 9.36 1.43 -13.49
N LEU A 15 8.10 1.06 -13.26
CA LEU A 15 6.97 1.28 -14.15
C LEU A 15 5.84 1.96 -13.37
N THR A 16 5.60 3.24 -13.66
CA THR A 16 4.49 3.99 -13.09
C THR A 16 3.30 3.99 -14.06
N LEU A 17 2.20 3.37 -13.65
CA LEU A 17 0.93 3.38 -14.39
C LEU A 17 0.13 4.61 -13.96
N MET A 18 0.12 5.65 -14.78
CA MET A 18 -0.65 6.87 -14.49
C MET A 18 -2.01 6.81 -15.18
N GLY A 19 -3.04 6.53 -14.38
CA GLY A 19 -4.40 6.38 -14.85
C GLY A 19 -5.15 5.29 -14.10
N ASP A 20 -6.45 5.44 -13.98
CA ASP A 20 -7.34 4.40 -13.50
C ASP A 20 -7.78 3.43 -14.62
N GLY A 21 -8.48 2.36 -14.25
CA GLY A 21 -9.13 1.46 -15.20
C GLY A 21 -9.98 0.41 -14.52
N HIS A 22 -10.91 -0.18 -15.27
CA HIS A 22 -11.88 -1.14 -14.76
C HIS A 22 -12.13 -2.31 -15.73
N TRP A 23 -12.79 -3.36 -15.25
CA TRP A 23 -13.10 -4.55 -16.07
C TRP A 23 -14.22 -4.30 -17.10
N ASN A 24 -15.10 -3.31 -16.92
CA ASN A 24 -16.20 -3.01 -17.86
C ASN A 24 -15.82 -2.12 -19.06
N PHE A 25 -14.63 -2.28 -19.64
CA PHE A 25 -14.11 -1.39 -20.68
C PHE A 25 -14.94 -1.37 -22.00
N LYS A 26 -15.85 -2.33 -22.19
CA LYS A 26 -16.81 -2.37 -23.30
C LYS A 26 -18.14 -1.66 -23.01
N GLY A 27 -18.36 -1.21 -21.77
CA GLY A 27 -19.57 -0.47 -21.37
C GLY A 27 -20.85 -1.29 -21.33
N TYR A 28 -20.77 -2.57 -20.91
CA TYR A 28 -21.96 -3.40 -20.73
C TYR A 28 -22.77 -2.97 -19.49
N ASN A 29 -24.10 -3.04 -19.57
CA ASN A 29 -25.02 -2.71 -18.47
C ASN A 29 -24.75 -1.35 -17.78
N PRO A 30 -24.76 -0.23 -18.52
CA PRO A 30 -24.36 1.09 -17.99
C PRO A 30 -25.26 1.63 -16.88
N SER A 31 -26.44 1.06 -16.67
CA SER A 31 -27.31 1.37 -15.53
C SER A 31 -26.81 0.79 -14.20
N VAL A 32 -26.03 -0.29 -14.24
CA VAL A 32 -25.44 -0.95 -13.06
C VAL A 32 -23.98 -0.54 -12.89
N TYR A 33 -23.26 -0.45 -14.02
CA TYR A 33 -21.83 -0.10 -14.06
C TYR A 33 -21.68 1.19 -14.86
N PRO A 34 -21.73 2.36 -14.21
CA PRO A 34 -21.68 3.64 -14.92
C PRO A 34 -20.41 3.74 -15.77
N PRO A 35 -20.45 4.40 -16.94
CA PRO A 35 -19.27 4.63 -17.75
C PRO A 35 -18.23 5.43 -16.98
N GLU A 36 -17.00 4.94 -16.98
CA GLU A 36 -15.84 5.61 -16.38
C GLU A 36 -14.66 5.62 -17.36
N PRO A 37 -13.66 6.49 -17.16
CA PRO A 37 -12.46 6.49 -17.98
C PRO A 37 -11.68 5.17 -17.88
N GLN A 38 -11.16 4.71 -19.01
CA GLN A 38 -10.24 3.57 -19.10
C GLN A 38 -8.87 4.09 -19.57
N HIS A 39 -8.08 4.65 -18.67
CA HIS A 39 -6.79 5.24 -19.03
C HIS A 39 -5.72 4.16 -19.20
N ILE A 40 -5.59 3.28 -18.22
CA ILE A 40 -4.68 2.14 -18.26
C ILE A 40 -5.49 0.89 -17.89
N PRO A 41 -5.69 -0.06 -18.83
CA PRO A 41 -6.38 -1.30 -18.53
C PRO A 41 -5.77 -2.01 -17.31
N PRO A 42 -6.58 -2.59 -16.41
CA PRO A 42 -6.05 -3.47 -15.38
C PRO A 42 -5.46 -4.72 -16.02
N TYR A 43 -4.37 -5.24 -15.47
CA TYR A 43 -3.94 -6.60 -15.79
C TYR A 43 -4.87 -7.59 -15.10
N LEU A 44 -5.92 -8.04 -15.77
CA LEU A 44 -6.86 -9.02 -15.21
C LEU A 44 -6.31 -10.44 -15.35
N ALA A 45 -6.25 -11.17 -14.24
CA ALA A 45 -5.77 -12.55 -14.23
C ALA A 45 -6.53 -13.41 -13.21
N TRP A 46 -6.70 -14.69 -13.54
CA TRP A 46 -7.29 -15.71 -12.66
C TRP A 46 -6.27 -16.16 -11.61
N LEU A 47 -6.15 -15.36 -10.55
CA LEU A 47 -5.15 -15.55 -9.49
C LEU A 47 -5.79 -15.77 -8.13
N ASP A 48 -6.97 -15.22 -7.90
CA ASP A 48 -7.66 -15.33 -6.63
C ASP A 48 -8.34 -16.71 -6.51
N PRO A 49 -7.98 -17.54 -5.50
CA PRO A 49 -8.53 -18.88 -5.38
C PRO A 49 -10.06 -18.94 -5.15
N VAL A 50 -10.67 -17.84 -4.70
CA VAL A 50 -12.08 -17.77 -4.32
C VAL A 50 -12.88 -16.91 -5.30
N GLN A 51 -12.39 -15.73 -5.64
CA GLN A 51 -13.04 -14.78 -6.56
C GLN A 51 -12.72 -15.07 -8.04
N GLY A 52 -11.60 -15.71 -8.35
CA GLY A 52 -11.13 -15.95 -9.70
C GLY A 52 -10.35 -14.78 -10.28
N GLU A 53 -10.97 -14.04 -11.21
CA GLU A 53 -10.32 -12.94 -11.92
C GLU A 53 -10.23 -11.66 -11.07
N VAL A 54 -9.01 -11.14 -10.92
CA VAL A 54 -8.70 -9.91 -10.16
C VAL A 54 -7.64 -9.07 -10.90
N PRO A 55 -7.58 -7.76 -10.67
CA PRO A 55 -6.49 -6.94 -11.22
C PRO A 55 -5.18 -7.25 -10.51
N ALA A 56 -4.10 -7.40 -11.27
CA ALA A 56 -2.79 -7.84 -10.81
C ALA A 56 -1.68 -7.13 -11.57
N ASP A 57 -1.65 -5.81 -11.45
CA ASP A 57 -0.74 -4.94 -12.22
C ASP A 57 0.74 -5.22 -11.94
N THR A 58 1.08 -5.89 -10.83
CA THR A 58 2.42 -6.42 -10.60
C THR A 58 2.93 -7.25 -11.79
N LEU A 59 2.04 -7.94 -12.51
CA LEU A 59 2.37 -8.72 -13.70
C LEU A 59 2.76 -7.87 -14.93
N TYR A 60 2.51 -6.56 -14.95
CA TYR A 60 3.14 -5.69 -15.94
C TYR A 60 4.67 -5.61 -15.77
N GLY A 61 5.15 -5.88 -14.56
CA GLY A 61 6.56 -5.92 -14.21
C GLY A 61 7.23 -7.27 -14.48
N ASP A 62 6.47 -8.33 -14.72
CA ASP A 62 6.99 -9.66 -15.06
C ASP A 62 7.39 -9.70 -16.54
N ILE A 63 8.69 -9.56 -16.79
CA ILE A 63 9.24 -9.44 -18.13
C ILE A 63 9.74 -10.80 -18.63
N THR A 64 10.22 -11.63 -17.72
CA THR A 64 10.71 -12.99 -18.02
C THR A 64 9.59 -14.01 -18.16
N GLY A 65 8.39 -13.72 -17.64
CA GLY A 65 7.21 -14.59 -17.68
C GLY A 65 7.24 -15.70 -16.63
N ASP A 66 7.99 -15.53 -15.54
CA ASP A 66 8.12 -16.52 -14.46
C ASP A 66 7.14 -16.30 -13.29
N GLY A 67 6.30 -15.26 -13.40
CA GLY A 67 5.34 -14.84 -12.39
C GLY A 67 5.86 -13.77 -11.43
N LEU A 68 7.16 -13.46 -11.42
CA LEU A 68 7.75 -12.48 -10.52
C LEU A 68 8.00 -11.15 -11.25
N PRO A 69 7.76 -10.00 -10.61
CA PRO A 69 8.09 -8.72 -11.23
C PRO A 69 9.61 -8.52 -11.30
N ASP A 70 10.14 -8.31 -12.51
CA ASP A 70 11.51 -7.85 -12.77
C ASP A 70 11.65 -6.32 -12.59
N VAL A 71 10.54 -5.62 -12.74
CA VAL A 71 10.42 -4.16 -12.65
C VAL A 71 9.39 -3.80 -11.60
N ALA A 72 9.74 -2.87 -10.72
CA ALA A 72 8.83 -2.39 -9.69
C ALA A 72 7.66 -1.62 -10.33
N VAL A 73 6.44 -2.10 -10.10
CA VAL A 73 5.22 -1.49 -10.63
C VAL A 73 4.49 -0.72 -9.54
N GLY A 74 4.01 0.47 -9.87
CA GLY A 74 3.06 1.20 -9.03
C GLY A 74 2.03 1.94 -9.88
N ARG A 75 0.80 2.07 -9.36
CA ARG A 75 -0.29 2.77 -10.04
C ARG A 75 -0.60 4.09 -9.35
N LEU A 76 -0.68 5.16 -10.14
CA LEU A 76 -1.35 6.41 -9.79
C LEU A 76 -2.76 6.31 -10.35
N ALA A 77 -3.69 5.78 -9.56
CA ALA A 77 -5.04 5.52 -10.03
C ALA A 77 -5.82 6.82 -10.03
N VAL A 78 -5.86 7.52 -11.17
CA VAL A 78 -6.50 8.83 -11.33
C VAL A 78 -7.28 8.89 -12.63
N ASN A 79 -8.45 9.54 -12.61
CA ASN A 79 -9.37 9.66 -13.73
C ASN A 79 -9.33 11.03 -14.40
N THR A 80 -8.88 12.07 -13.69
CA THR A 80 -8.86 13.45 -14.19
C THR A 80 -7.57 14.17 -13.82
N LEU A 81 -7.26 15.27 -14.51
CA LEU A 81 -6.14 16.14 -14.13
C LEU A 81 -6.28 16.72 -12.71
N ALA A 82 -7.52 16.95 -12.25
CA ALA A 82 -7.79 17.46 -10.91
C ALA A 82 -7.48 16.44 -9.81
N GLU A 83 -7.52 15.13 -10.12
CA GLU A 83 -7.05 14.06 -9.24
C GLU A 83 -5.55 13.83 -9.38
N ALA A 84 -5.02 13.91 -10.61
CA ALA A 84 -3.61 13.67 -10.89
C ALA A 84 -2.68 14.70 -10.24
N GLN A 85 -3.05 15.99 -10.31
CA GLN A 85 -2.18 17.07 -9.85
C GLN A 85 -1.87 16.96 -8.34
N PRO A 86 -2.85 16.81 -7.43
CA PRO A 86 -2.56 16.64 -6.00
C PRO A 86 -1.73 15.38 -5.69
N VAL A 87 -1.93 14.28 -6.42
CA VAL A 87 -1.13 13.06 -6.23
C VAL A 87 0.34 13.30 -6.55
N VAL A 88 0.62 13.91 -7.71
CA VAL A 88 1.98 14.23 -8.16
C VAL A 88 2.64 15.25 -7.24
N ASP A 89 1.90 16.29 -6.82
CA ASP A 89 2.42 17.33 -5.92
C ASP A 89 2.81 16.73 -4.56
N LYS A 90 2.00 15.83 -4.01
CA LYS A 90 2.32 15.10 -2.77
C LYS A 90 3.60 14.28 -2.91
N ILE A 91 3.78 13.56 -4.03
CA ILE A 91 4.98 12.75 -4.31
C ILE A 91 6.24 13.64 -4.35
N ILE A 92 6.19 14.73 -5.11
CA ILE A 92 7.33 15.66 -5.24
C ILE A 92 7.68 16.31 -3.89
N ALA A 93 6.67 16.68 -3.09
CA ALA A 93 6.88 17.27 -1.78
C ALA A 93 7.47 16.27 -0.76
N TYR A 94 7.05 14.99 -0.84
CA TYR A 94 7.48 13.94 0.07
C TYR A 94 8.89 13.43 -0.21
N ASP A 95 9.24 13.24 -1.49
CA ASP A 95 10.58 12.83 -1.94
C ASP A 95 11.14 13.82 -2.99
N PRO A 96 11.62 15.01 -2.56
CA PRO A 96 12.13 16.01 -3.50
C PRO A 96 13.37 15.52 -4.26
N PRO A 97 13.54 15.91 -5.54
CA PRO A 97 14.72 15.55 -6.32
C PRO A 97 16.03 15.91 -5.63
N GLY A 98 16.96 14.95 -5.55
CA GLY A 98 18.26 15.14 -4.91
C GLY A 98 18.25 15.07 -3.38
N SER A 99 17.11 14.79 -2.75
CA SER A 99 17.03 14.55 -1.30
C SER A 99 17.55 13.15 -0.91
N ASP A 100 17.85 12.96 0.37
CA ASP A 100 18.06 11.67 1.05
C ASP A 100 17.13 11.71 2.27
N PRO A 101 15.88 11.25 2.13
CA PRO A 101 14.86 11.46 3.15
C PRO A 101 15.22 10.70 4.43
N VAL A 102 15.23 11.41 5.55
CA VAL A 102 15.52 10.86 6.88
C VAL A 102 14.40 11.27 7.84
N ARG A 103 13.97 10.33 8.70
CA ARG A 103 12.98 10.58 9.75
C ARG A 103 13.50 11.60 10.76
N SER A 104 13.03 12.85 10.61
CA SER A 104 13.45 14.00 11.41
C SER A 104 12.27 14.62 12.19
N ALA A 105 11.05 14.52 11.68
CA ALA A 105 9.86 15.03 12.36
C ALA A 105 9.21 13.98 13.28
N PRO A 106 8.52 14.37 14.37
CA PRO A 106 7.87 13.43 15.28
C PRO A 106 6.83 12.52 14.60
N TRP A 107 6.02 13.06 13.69
CA TRP A 107 5.02 12.27 12.96
C TRP A 107 5.67 11.16 12.11
N GLN A 108 6.90 11.38 11.63
CA GLN A 108 7.64 10.39 10.84
C GLN A 108 8.09 9.19 11.68
N ARG A 109 8.01 9.28 13.01
CA ARG A 109 8.33 8.19 13.93
C ARG A 109 7.09 7.45 14.41
N ARG A 110 5.89 7.88 14.04
CA ARG A 110 4.64 7.21 14.44
C ARG A 110 4.33 6.08 13.45
N ALA A 111 4.08 4.89 14.00
CA ALA A 111 3.58 3.73 13.27
C ALA A 111 2.24 3.30 13.88
N VAL A 112 1.15 3.47 13.15
CA VAL A 112 -0.20 3.18 13.64
C VAL A 112 -0.59 1.78 13.19
N PHE A 113 -0.95 0.92 14.14
CA PHE A 113 -1.43 -0.43 13.90
C PHE A 113 -2.92 -0.46 14.23
N ILE A 114 -3.72 -0.75 13.22
CA ILE A 114 -5.18 -0.85 13.29
C ILE A 114 -5.53 -2.32 13.14
N ALA A 115 -6.39 -2.83 14.03
CA ALA A 115 -6.82 -4.22 13.97
C ALA A 115 -8.33 -4.33 14.15
N ASP A 116 -8.92 -5.19 13.34
CA ASP A 116 -10.27 -5.68 13.51
C ASP A 116 -10.40 -6.58 14.75
N ASN A 117 -11.62 -6.85 15.22
CA ASN A 117 -11.83 -7.77 16.33
C ASN A 117 -11.56 -9.23 15.90
N ALA A 118 -11.12 -10.05 16.84
CA ALA A 118 -10.86 -11.46 16.56
C ALA A 118 -12.16 -12.21 16.21
N ASP A 119 -12.08 -13.11 15.22
CA ASP A 119 -13.20 -13.95 14.80
C ASP A 119 -12.70 -15.23 14.07
N GLY A 120 -13.56 -15.83 13.23
CA GLY A 120 -13.20 -17.01 12.44
C GLY A 120 -12.10 -16.79 11.40
N GLY A 121 -11.79 -15.54 11.03
CA GLY A 121 -10.68 -15.16 10.17
C GLY A 121 -9.34 -15.11 10.90
N GLY A 122 -9.35 -14.93 12.22
CA GLY A 122 -8.14 -14.95 13.06
C GLY A 122 -8.15 -13.90 14.18
N ASP A 123 -7.04 -13.82 14.90
CA ASP A 123 -6.80 -12.77 15.90
C ASP A 123 -5.91 -11.67 15.28
N PHE A 124 -6.57 -10.66 14.72
CA PHE A 124 -5.91 -9.57 13.97
C PHE A 124 -5.03 -8.67 14.87
N ALA A 125 -5.41 -8.53 16.14
CA ALA A 125 -4.62 -7.81 17.12
C ALA A 125 -3.32 -8.57 17.43
N ALA A 126 -3.40 -9.89 17.65
CA ALA A 126 -2.24 -10.72 17.94
C ALA A 126 -1.21 -10.74 16.79
N VAL A 127 -1.67 -10.87 15.53
CA VAL A 127 -0.77 -10.84 14.36
C VAL A 127 -0.13 -9.46 14.15
N SER A 128 -0.85 -8.37 14.48
CA SER A 128 -0.29 -7.01 14.46
C SER A 128 0.73 -6.80 15.56
N ASP A 129 0.45 -7.27 16.77
CA ASP A 129 1.39 -7.22 17.89
C ASP A 129 2.64 -8.09 17.64
N GLN A 130 2.53 -9.16 16.86
CA GLN A 130 3.69 -9.92 16.41
C GLN A 130 4.64 -9.06 15.57
N ILE A 131 4.12 -8.30 14.60
CA ILE A 131 4.92 -7.38 13.78
C ILE A 131 5.59 -6.30 14.63
N ILE A 132 4.86 -5.74 15.60
CA ILE A 132 5.41 -4.75 16.52
C ILE A 132 6.60 -5.32 17.30
N ARG A 133 6.51 -6.56 17.77
CA ARG A 133 7.59 -7.21 18.54
C ARG A 133 8.78 -7.63 17.69
N GLU A 134 8.52 -8.14 16.49
CA GLU A 134 9.52 -8.88 15.71
C GLU A 134 10.16 -8.03 14.60
N ASN A 135 9.45 -7.06 14.04
CA ASN A 135 9.89 -6.37 12.81
C ASN A 135 9.96 -4.84 12.93
N LEU A 136 9.33 -4.23 13.93
CA LEU A 136 9.33 -2.77 14.06
C LEU A 136 10.69 -2.26 14.58
N PRO A 137 11.39 -1.36 13.85
CA PRO A 137 12.65 -0.79 14.32
C PRO A 137 12.42 0.12 15.53
N VAL A 138 13.44 0.21 16.38
CA VAL A 138 13.40 0.94 17.66
C VAL A 138 13.09 2.44 17.52
N ASP A 139 13.34 3.04 16.36
CA ASP A 139 13.11 4.46 16.13
C ASP A 139 11.64 4.80 15.82
N LEU A 140 10.80 3.79 15.56
CA LEU A 140 9.36 3.92 15.37
C LEU A 140 8.60 3.60 16.66
N ILE A 141 7.58 4.40 16.91
CA ILE A 141 6.74 4.36 18.10
C ILE A 141 5.37 3.79 17.67
N PRO A 142 5.02 2.57 18.14
CA PRO A 142 3.76 1.95 17.79
C PRO A 142 2.59 2.60 18.53
N GLU A 143 1.51 2.87 17.79
CA GLU A 143 0.20 3.25 18.31
C GLU A 143 -0.82 2.18 17.92
N ARG A 144 -1.75 1.82 18.81
CA ARG A 144 -2.69 0.72 18.61
C ARG A 144 -4.13 1.20 18.60
N VAL A 145 -4.84 0.90 17.52
CA VAL A 145 -6.29 1.11 17.37
C VAL A 145 -6.94 -0.24 17.08
N TYR A 146 -7.23 -0.99 18.14
CA TYR A 146 -7.72 -2.37 18.07
C TYR A 146 -9.18 -2.41 18.51
N LEU A 147 -10.07 -2.77 17.58
CA LEU A 147 -11.51 -2.81 17.81
C LEU A 147 -11.87 -3.81 18.93
N GLY A 148 -12.61 -3.34 19.93
CA GLY A 148 -13.00 -4.13 21.11
C GLY A 148 -11.89 -4.31 22.15
N LEU A 149 -10.68 -3.78 21.92
CA LEU A 149 -9.54 -3.91 22.83
C LEU A 149 -9.03 -2.55 23.32
N THR A 150 -8.48 -1.72 22.43
CA THR A 150 -8.00 -0.36 22.78
C THR A 150 -9.04 0.71 22.50
N VAL A 151 -10.01 0.41 21.64
CA VAL A 151 -11.20 1.23 21.36
C VAL A 151 -12.46 0.38 21.53
N PRO A 152 -13.55 0.93 22.08
CA PRO A 152 -14.68 0.12 22.53
C PRO A 152 -15.57 -0.40 21.39
N ASP A 153 -15.72 0.38 20.32
CA ASP A 153 -16.68 0.12 19.24
C ASP A 153 -16.22 0.77 17.92
N ALA A 154 -17.04 0.61 16.88
CA ALA A 154 -16.77 1.09 15.54
C ALA A 154 -16.63 2.63 15.46
N VAL A 155 -17.42 3.36 16.25
CA VAL A 155 -17.38 4.83 16.26
C VAL A 155 -16.09 5.29 16.93
N GLY A 156 -15.73 4.69 18.06
CA GLY A 156 -14.46 4.93 18.73
C GLY A 156 -13.26 4.60 17.84
N ALA A 157 -13.32 3.50 17.10
CA ALA A 157 -12.30 3.13 16.12
C ALA A 157 -12.19 4.16 14.99
N GLN A 158 -13.32 4.56 14.37
CA GLN A 158 -13.33 5.57 13.31
C GLN A 158 -12.72 6.89 13.77
N VAL A 159 -13.09 7.38 14.96
CA VAL A 159 -12.52 8.60 15.55
C VAL A 159 -11.01 8.44 15.78
N ALA A 160 -10.58 7.35 16.39
CA ALA A 160 -9.16 7.10 16.65
C ALA A 160 -8.33 6.98 15.36
N ILE A 161 -8.86 6.32 14.32
CA ILE A 161 -8.20 6.22 13.00
C ILE A 161 -8.10 7.62 12.37
N SER A 162 -9.18 8.39 12.36
CA SER A 162 -9.21 9.76 11.84
C SER A 162 -8.18 10.65 12.57
N ASP A 163 -8.18 10.65 13.90
CA ASP A 163 -7.26 11.44 14.73
C ASP A 163 -5.80 11.04 14.49
N ALA A 164 -5.53 9.73 14.37
CA ALA A 164 -4.20 9.22 14.09
C ALA A 164 -3.66 9.70 12.74
N LEU A 165 -4.50 9.63 11.69
CA LEU A 165 -4.20 10.10 10.34
C LEU A 165 -4.02 11.63 10.30
N GLN A 166 -4.95 12.40 10.88
CA GLN A 166 -4.90 13.86 10.98
C GLN A 166 -3.61 14.38 11.64
N SER A 167 -3.21 13.70 12.72
CA SER A 167 -1.99 14.01 13.46
C SER A 167 -0.72 13.61 12.71
N GLY A 168 -0.85 12.80 11.66
CA GLY A 168 0.25 12.35 10.81
C GLY A 168 0.97 11.12 11.36
N ALA A 169 1.16 10.12 10.52
CA ALA A 169 1.97 8.94 10.80
C ALA A 169 2.85 8.64 9.59
N TRP A 170 3.98 8.01 9.81
CA TRP A 170 4.80 7.54 8.70
C TRP A 170 4.22 6.26 8.08
N MET A 171 3.77 5.36 8.93
CA MET A 171 3.24 4.07 8.54
C MET A 171 1.91 3.84 9.23
N VAL A 172 0.92 3.39 8.47
CA VAL A 172 -0.36 2.89 8.97
C VAL A 172 -0.51 1.48 8.46
N GLN A 173 -0.74 0.53 9.36
CA GLN A 173 -1.04 -0.84 8.98
C GLN A 173 -2.41 -1.26 9.48
N TYR A 174 -3.20 -1.87 8.61
CA TYR A 174 -4.47 -2.47 8.98
C TYR A 174 -4.42 -3.98 8.80
N ALA A 175 -4.90 -4.74 9.77
CA ALA A 175 -5.14 -6.18 9.67
C ALA A 175 -6.58 -6.49 10.07
N GLY A 176 -7.31 -7.22 9.23
CA GLY A 176 -8.74 -7.45 9.46
C GLY A 176 -9.52 -7.85 8.22
N HIS A 177 -10.85 -7.78 8.31
CA HIS A 177 -11.70 -7.93 7.15
C HIS A 177 -11.69 -6.68 6.27
N GLY A 178 -11.91 -6.88 4.97
CA GLY A 178 -11.90 -5.77 4.02
C GLY A 178 -12.94 -5.93 2.94
N ALA A 179 -13.37 -4.79 2.42
CA ALA A 179 -14.10 -4.65 1.18
C ALA A 179 -13.52 -3.43 0.44
N PRO A 180 -13.80 -3.25 -0.86
CA PRO A 180 -13.27 -2.11 -1.61
C PRO A 180 -13.52 -0.78 -0.89
N GLU A 181 -14.71 -0.59 -0.33
CA GLU A 181 -15.11 0.68 0.28
C GLU A 181 -14.93 0.79 1.80
N ARG A 182 -14.42 -0.25 2.50
CA ARG A 182 -14.34 -0.23 3.98
C ARG A 182 -13.36 -1.22 4.62
N TRP A 183 -12.94 -0.88 5.84
CA TRP A 183 -12.30 -1.78 6.81
C TRP A 183 -13.30 -2.30 7.83
N ALA A 184 -13.19 -3.60 8.17
CA ALA A 184 -14.06 -4.35 9.07
C ALA A 184 -15.53 -4.46 8.61
N SER A 185 -16.26 -5.43 9.16
CA SER A 185 -17.71 -5.52 8.93
C SER A 185 -18.45 -4.34 9.57
N GLU A 186 -17.90 -3.84 10.67
CA GLU A 186 -18.31 -2.74 11.51
C GLU A 186 -18.09 -1.37 10.84
N GLN A 187 -17.38 -1.34 9.71
CA GLN A 187 -17.09 -0.14 8.92
C GLN A 187 -16.30 0.92 9.71
N ILE A 188 -15.21 0.50 10.36
CA ILE A 188 -14.38 1.37 11.20
C ILE A 188 -13.63 2.44 10.39
N TRP A 189 -13.49 2.24 9.08
CA TRP A 189 -12.95 3.23 8.15
C TRP A 189 -13.55 3.00 6.77
N ARG A 190 -14.03 4.06 6.09
CA ARG A 190 -14.72 3.98 4.80
C ARG A 190 -14.20 5.02 3.82
N THR A 191 -14.44 4.81 2.53
CA THR A 191 -14.12 5.80 1.49
C THR A 191 -14.79 7.16 1.75
N SER A 192 -15.99 7.16 2.34
CA SER A 192 -16.68 8.40 2.76
C SER A 192 -15.94 9.19 3.84
N ASP A 193 -15.19 8.51 4.71
CA ASP A 193 -14.46 9.13 5.82
C ASP A 193 -13.18 9.82 5.34
N VAL A 194 -12.61 9.37 4.22
CA VAL A 194 -11.37 9.93 3.61
C VAL A 194 -11.53 11.41 3.26
N SER A 195 -12.73 11.84 2.86
CA SER A 195 -13.00 13.24 2.49
C SER A 195 -12.73 14.23 3.63
N GLY A 196 -12.78 13.78 4.89
CA GLY A 196 -12.46 14.57 6.08
C GLY A 196 -10.97 14.68 6.39
N LEU A 197 -10.11 14.02 5.63
CA LEU A 197 -8.66 14.06 5.86
C LEU A 197 -8.04 15.35 5.32
N HIS A 198 -7.33 16.02 6.22
CA HIS A 198 -6.59 17.27 6.04
C HIS A 198 -5.21 17.21 6.72
N ASN A 199 -4.59 16.03 6.73
CA ASN A 199 -3.28 15.78 7.33
C ASN A 199 -2.10 16.48 6.60
N GLY A 200 -2.36 17.22 5.53
CA GLY A 200 -1.38 18.02 4.80
C GLY A 200 -0.21 17.15 4.33
N ASP A 201 1.02 17.62 4.54
CA ASP A 201 2.24 16.91 4.13
C ASP A 201 2.64 15.76 5.08
N ARG A 202 1.82 15.45 6.10
CA ARG A 202 2.07 14.35 7.04
C ARG A 202 1.40 13.07 6.57
N LEU A 203 1.88 12.57 5.44
CA LEU A 203 1.24 11.51 4.68
C LEU A 203 1.83 10.13 5.05
N PRO A 204 1.00 9.16 5.49
CA PRO A 204 1.45 7.80 5.75
C PRO A 204 1.58 6.99 4.46
N VAL A 205 2.47 6.01 4.51
CA VAL A 205 2.32 4.78 3.72
C VAL A 205 1.30 3.90 4.42
N VAL A 206 0.23 3.53 3.71
CA VAL A 206 -0.82 2.65 4.23
C VAL A 206 -0.53 1.23 3.74
N MET A 207 -0.51 0.25 4.63
CA MET A 207 -0.34 -1.16 4.26
C MET A 207 -1.52 -1.93 4.83
N THR A 208 -2.32 -2.54 3.96
CA THR A 208 -3.50 -3.30 4.39
C THR A 208 -3.27 -4.79 4.19
N PHE A 209 -3.65 -5.54 5.21
CA PHE A 209 -3.58 -7.00 5.27
C PHE A 209 -5.01 -7.49 5.53
N ASN A 210 -5.84 -7.34 4.50
CA ASN A 210 -7.27 -7.60 4.47
C ASN A 210 -7.71 -8.06 3.07
N CYS A 211 -9.00 -8.00 2.75
CA CYS A 211 -9.50 -8.31 1.40
C CYS A 211 -9.84 -7.02 0.64
N LEU A 212 -9.52 -6.98 -0.67
CA LEU A 212 -10.06 -6.04 -1.66
C LEU A 212 -9.85 -4.53 -1.43
N ASP A 213 -9.05 -4.12 -0.45
CA ASP A 213 -8.80 -2.70 -0.14
C ASP A 213 -8.18 -1.90 -1.28
N GLY A 214 -7.51 -2.60 -2.21
CA GLY A 214 -6.99 -2.08 -3.46
C GLY A 214 -7.81 -2.49 -4.69
N TYR A 215 -9.00 -3.06 -4.57
CA TYR A 215 -9.75 -3.49 -5.77
C TYR A 215 -10.25 -2.31 -6.61
N PHE A 216 -9.37 -1.75 -7.44
CA PHE A 216 -9.61 -0.55 -8.24
C PHE A 216 -10.42 -0.81 -9.50
N ALA A 217 -10.48 -2.08 -9.92
CA ALA A 217 -11.09 -2.42 -11.19
C ALA A 217 -12.63 -2.37 -11.18
N TYR A 218 -13.29 -1.96 -10.09
CA TYR A 218 -14.76 -1.90 -10.01
C TYR A 218 -15.31 -0.56 -10.54
N PRO A 219 -16.09 -0.56 -11.66
CA PRO A 219 -16.66 0.69 -12.19
C PRO A 219 -17.65 1.34 -11.22
N GLY A 220 -17.46 2.62 -10.91
CA GLY A 220 -18.34 3.41 -10.04
C GLY A 220 -18.09 3.20 -8.56
N ARG A 221 -17.08 2.41 -8.17
CA ARG A 221 -16.78 2.11 -6.76
C ARG A 221 -15.28 2.14 -6.50
N PRO A 222 -14.71 3.34 -6.25
CA PRO A 222 -13.31 3.43 -5.89
C PRO A 222 -13.04 2.71 -4.57
N SER A 223 -11.88 2.08 -4.50
CA SER A 223 -11.35 1.42 -3.32
C SER A 223 -10.82 2.44 -2.29
N ILE A 224 -10.57 1.99 -1.06
CA ILE A 224 -9.93 2.81 -0.01
C ILE A 224 -8.56 3.30 -0.47
N ALA A 225 -7.74 2.42 -1.06
CA ALA A 225 -6.40 2.77 -1.54
C ALA A 225 -6.43 3.90 -2.58
N GLU A 226 -7.33 3.82 -3.56
CA GLU A 226 -7.53 4.89 -4.55
C GLU A 226 -8.03 6.18 -3.91
N THR A 227 -9.02 6.08 -3.03
CA THR A 227 -9.65 7.25 -2.42
C THR A 227 -8.64 8.01 -1.55
N MET A 228 -7.83 7.31 -0.76
CA MET A 228 -6.77 7.93 0.06
C MET A 228 -5.64 8.50 -0.79
N GLN A 229 -5.28 7.86 -1.90
CA GLN A 229 -4.30 8.38 -2.86
C GLN A 229 -4.80 9.71 -3.47
N ARG A 230 -6.04 9.75 -3.95
CA ARG A 230 -6.66 10.92 -4.61
C ARG A 230 -6.98 12.08 -3.68
N GLN A 231 -7.05 11.86 -2.36
CA GLN A 231 -7.44 12.90 -1.42
C GLN A 231 -6.51 14.12 -1.50
N SER A 232 -7.11 15.27 -1.80
CA SER A 232 -6.41 16.55 -1.84
C SER A 232 -6.26 17.12 -0.43
N GLY A 233 -5.10 17.71 -0.12
CA GLY A 233 -4.80 18.27 1.20
C GLY A 233 -4.58 17.23 2.32
N GLY A 234 -4.49 15.95 1.97
CA GLY A 234 -4.28 14.86 2.93
C GLY A 234 -4.27 13.48 2.27
N GLY A 235 -4.76 12.48 3.02
CA GLY A 235 -4.81 11.09 2.58
C GLY A 235 -3.49 10.36 2.84
N SER A 236 -3.14 9.45 1.92
CA SER A 236 -1.88 8.70 1.95
C SER A 236 -0.90 9.19 0.89
N ILE A 237 0.40 8.91 1.10
CA ILE A 237 1.41 9.12 0.07
C ILE A 237 1.49 7.92 -0.88
N ALA A 238 1.30 6.73 -0.33
CA ALA A 238 1.18 5.48 -1.07
C ALA A 238 0.40 4.45 -0.26
N ALA A 239 -0.08 3.40 -0.94
CA ALA A 239 -0.62 2.21 -0.30
C ALA A 239 -0.05 0.92 -0.88
N ILE A 240 0.20 -0.08 -0.04
CA ILE A 240 0.38 -1.47 -0.45
C ILE A 240 -0.87 -2.22 0.01
N SER A 241 -1.73 -2.55 -0.94
CA SER A 241 -3.08 -3.08 -0.66
C SER A 241 -3.43 -4.24 -1.59
N PRO A 242 -4.17 -5.24 -1.11
CA PRO A 242 -4.60 -6.37 -1.91
C PRO A 242 -5.75 -5.98 -2.85
N SER A 243 -5.65 -6.38 -4.12
CA SER A 243 -6.77 -6.39 -5.06
C SER A 243 -7.64 -7.65 -4.94
N GLY A 244 -7.16 -8.70 -4.31
CA GLY A 244 -7.90 -9.94 -4.12
C GLY A 244 -8.43 -10.13 -2.71
N LEU A 245 -9.13 -11.23 -2.52
CA LEU A 245 -9.31 -11.88 -1.25
C LEU A 245 -7.97 -12.45 -0.78
N GLY A 246 -7.87 -12.72 0.53
CA GLY A 246 -6.66 -13.30 1.08
C GLY A 246 -6.89 -13.97 2.42
N MET A 247 -5.93 -14.81 2.78
CA MET A 247 -5.89 -15.52 4.05
C MET A 247 -4.95 -14.79 5.02
N THR A 248 -5.38 -14.63 6.27
CA THR A 248 -4.58 -13.96 7.31
C THR A 248 -3.19 -14.58 7.48
N THR A 249 -3.06 -15.91 7.31
CA THR A 249 -1.76 -16.60 7.41
C THR A 249 -0.79 -16.19 6.31
N ASP A 250 -1.27 -16.10 5.06
CA ASP A 250 -0.43 -15.76 3.91
C ASP A 250 -0.03 -14.29 3.98
N GLN A 251 -0.98 -13.43 4.33
CA GLN A 251 -0.77 -11.99 4.48
C GLN A 251 0.17 -11.68 5.64
N GLN A 252 0.08 -12.40 6.76
CA GLN A 252 1.02 -12.22 7.87
C GLN A 252 2.45 -12.60 7.49
N ARG A 253 2.64 -13.68 6.73
CA ARG A 253 3.98 -14.05 6.21
C ARG A 253 4.52 -12.99 5.27
N PHE A 254 3.69 -12.51 4.35
CA PHE A 254 4.04 -11.44 3.41
C PHE A 254 4.42 -10.16 4.16
N ARG A 255 3.61 -9.78 5.16
CA ARG A 255 3.83 -8.64 6.04
C ARG A 255 5.17 -8.73 6.76
N GLN A 256 5.53 -9.88 7.33
CA GLN A 256 6.81 -10.07 8.00
C GLN A 256 7.99 -9.86 7.05
N ILE A 257 7.92 -10.44 5.86
CA ILE A 257 8.97 -10.29 4.84
C ILE A 257 9.08 -8.82 4.39
N LEU A 258 7.96 -8.17 4.08
CA LEU A 258 7.94 -6.76 3.67
C LEU A 258 8.59 -5.86 4.72
N MET A 259 8.28 -6.10 5.99
CA MET A 259 8.87 -5.33 7.09
C MET A 259 10.37 -5.58 7.23
N ASP A 260 10.83 -6.83 7.06
CA ASP A 260 12.27 -7.15 7.09
C ASP A 260 13.01 -6.49 5.91
N VAL A 261 12.45 -6.49 4.71
CA VAL A 261 13.02 -5.81 3.54
C VAL A 261 13.13 -4.29 3.78
N LEU A 262 12.08 -3.68 4.32
CA LEU A 262 12.08 -2.23 4.59
C LEU A 262 13.07 -1.83 5.69
N PHE A 263 13.19 -2.62 6.77
CA PHE A 263 13.91 -2.18 7.98
C PHE A 263 15.24 -2.88 8.24
N ARG A 264 15.34 -4.18 7.95
CA ARG A 264 16.56 -4.96 8.21
C ARG A 264 17.51 -4.89 7.01
N GLU A 265 16.97 -5.00 5.81
CA GLU A 265 17.74 -4.81 4.57
C GLU A 265 17.89 -3.33 4.21
N GLY A 266 17.00 -2.48 4.71
CA GLY A 266 17.09 -1.02 4.57
C GLY A 266 16.75 -0.52 3.16
N VAL A 267 15.87 -1.23 2.45
CA VAL A 267 15.39 -0.82 1.13
C VAL A 267 14.42 0.35 1.30
N GLN A 268 14.74 1.50 0.70
CA GLN A 268 13.95 2.73 0.86
C GLN A 268 12.90 2.91 -0.22
N GLU A 269 13.19 2.46 -1.45
CA GLU A 269 12.30 2.61 -2.59
C GLU A 269 11.12 1.64 -2.46
N LEU A 270 9.90 2.18 -2.37
CA LEU A 270 8.73 1.39 -1.98
C LEU A 270 8.40 0.28 -2.99
N GLY A 271 8.47 0.58 -4.29
CA GLY A 271 8.22 -0.43 -5.33
C GLY A 271 9.33 -1.49 -5.38
N ARG A 272 10.58 -1.11 -5.11
CA ARG A 272 11.70 -2.05 -5.02
C ARG A 272 11.55 -2.96 -3.81
N ALA A 273 11.15 -2.42 -2.66
CA ALA A 273 10.89 -3.20 -1.46
C ALA A 273 9.79 -4.25 -1.70
N LEU A 274 8.72 -3.88 -2.39
CA LEU A 274 7.65 -4.82 -2.77
C LEU A 274 8.16 -5.91 -3.74
N THR A 275 8.99 -5.54 -4.70
CA THR A 275 9.61 -6.49 -5.65
C THR A 275 10.51 -7.51 -4.95
N ILE A 276 11.37 -7.06 -4.02
CA ILE A 276 12.23 -7.95 -3.21
C ILE A 276 11.38 -8.82 -2.28
N THR A 277 10.30 -8.26 -1.70
CA THR A 277 9.36 -9.01 -0.86
C THR A 277 8.75 -10.18 -1.63
N ASN A 278 8.35 -9.95 -2.89
CA ASN A 278 7.79 -10.97 -3.76
C ASN A 278 8.79 -12.10 -4.05
N ASP A 279 10.05 -11.77 -4.36
CA ASP A 279 11.12 -12.76 -4.53
C ASP A 279 11.33 -13.56 -3.23
N HIS A 280 11.51 -12.88 -2.08
CA HIS A 280 11.73 -13.56 -0.80
C HIS A 280 10.57 -14.46 -0.40
N TYR A 281 9.33 -14.02 -0.64
CA TYR A 281 8.16 -14.84 -0.42
C TYR A 281 8.21 -16.10 -1.30
N TYR A 282 8.50 -15.93 -2.59
CA TYR A 282 8.61 -17.05 -3.53
C TYR A 282 9.72 -18.03 -3.14
N GLN A 283 10.91 -17.56 -2.78
CA GLN A 283 12.01 -18.43 -2.36
C GLN A 283 11.66 -19.23 -1.09
N GLN A 284 10.89 -18.65 -0.17
CA GLN A 284 10.57 -19.29 1.11
C GLN A 284 9.33 -20.20 1.06
N TYR A 285 8.31 -19.81 0.29
CA TYR A 285 6.98 -20.46 0.31
C TYR A 285 6.50 -20.92 -1.07
N GLY A 286 7.23 -20.62 -2.13
CA GLY A 286 6.80 -20.84 -3.52
C GLY A 286 5.79 -19.79 -3.98
N TRP A 287 5.22 -20.03 -5.16
CA TRP A 287 4.23 -19.14 -5.75
C TRP A 287 2.96 -19.03 -4.88
N ASN A 288 2.47 -17.81 -4.72
CA ASN A 288 1.23 -17.49 -4.02
C ASN A 288 0.53 -16.30 -4.70
N TYR A 289 -0.80 -16.25 -4.64
CA TYR A 289 -1.61 -15.19 -5.25
C TYR A 289 -1.21 -13.78 -4.78
N LEU A 290 -0.77 -13.63 -3.52
CA LEU A 290 -0.34 -12.35 -2.95
C LEU A 290 0.81 -11.68 -3.71
N ILE A 291 1.68 -12.46 -4.37
CA ILE A 291 2.79 -11.89 -5.15
C ILE A 291 2.25 -11.00 -6.28
N ALA A 292 1.13 -11.39 -6.87
CA ALA A 292 0.51 -10.67 -7.96
C ALA A 292 -0.61 -9.72 -7.49
N THR A 293 -1.25 -9.99 -6.35
CA THR A 293 -2.42 -9.22 -5.87
C THR A 293 -2.11 -8.19 -4.79
N MET A 294 -0.94 -8.24 -4.12
CA MET A 294 -0.47 -7.12 -3.29
C MET A 294 0.15 -6.06 -4.20
N MET A 295 -0.60 -4.98 -4.44
CA MET A 295 -0.23 -3.94 -5.41
C MET A 295 0.14 -2.64 -4.72
N LEU A 296 0.97 -1.85 -5.40
CA LEU A 296 1.37 -0.52 -4.98
C LEU A 296 0.50 0.56 -5.66
N TYR A 297 -0.19 1.35 -4.83
CA TYR A 297 -0.87 2.59 -5.22
C TYR A 297 0.04 3.75 -4.84
N GLY A 298 0.88 4.19 -5.77
CA GLY A 298 1.90 5.20 -5.52
C GLY A 298 3.00 5.16 -6.56
N ASP A 299 3.98 6.03 -6.37
CA ASP A 299 5.18 6.04 -7.20
C ASP A 299 6.13 4.90 -6.75
N PRO A 300 6.43 3.91 -7.61
CA PRO A 300 7.33 2.81 -7.27
C PRO A 300 8.78 3.24 -7.03
N ALA A 301 9.20 4.41 -7.52
CA ALA A 301 10.52 4.97 -7.29
C ALA A 301 10.62 5.82 -6.02
N MET A 302 9.49 6.11 -5.35
CA MET A 302 9.46 6.95 -4.16
C MET A 302 10.27 6.33 -3.02
N ARG A 303 11.15 7.13 -2.43
CA ARG A 303 11.96 6.74 -1.27
C ARG A 303 11.26 7.10 0.03
N LEU A 304 11.17 6.12 0.92
CA LEU A 304 10.70 6.34 2.27
C LEU A 304 11.81 6.94 3.15
N PRO A 305 11.48 7.87 4.06
CA PRO A 305 12.43 8.38 5.03
C PRO A 305 13.04 7.25 5.85
N ARG A 306 14.36 7.07 5.76
CA ARG A 306 15.09 6.09 6.58
C ARG A 306 15.22 6.56 8.03
N GLY A 307 15.45 5.59 8.93
CA GLY A 307 15.81 5.90 10.31
C GLY A 307 17.15 6.64 10.40
N LEU A 308 17.38 7.34 11.50
CA LEU A 308 18.70 7.89 11.81
C LEU A 308 19.63 6.70 12.12
N ALA A 309 20.33 6.18 11.11
CA ALA A 309 21.50 5.35 11.36
C ALA A 309 22.49 6.20 12.17
N TRP A 310 22.99 5.67 13.28
CA TRP A 310 24.17 6.23 13.94
C TRP A 310 25.25 6.28 12.87
N ARG A 311 25.51 7.46 12.29
CA ARG A 311 26.66 7.65 11.42
C ARG A 311 27.87 7.28 12.28
N TYR A 312 28.44 6.11 12.04
CA TYR A 312 29.84 5.86 12.37
C TYR A 312 30.61 6.91 11.59
N LEU A 313 30.87 8.05 12.23
CA LEU A 313 31.93 8.94 11.79
C LEU A 313 33.21 8.16 12.11
N PRO A 314 33.98 7.69 11.12
CA PRO A 314 35.26 7.08 11.42
C PRO A 314 36.05 8.09 12.24
N SER A 315 36.47 7.69 13.44
CA SER A 315 37.33 8.50 14.27
C SER A 315 38.57 8.83 13.47
N VAL A 316 38.70 10.08 13.02
CA VAL A 316 39.96 10.62 12.54
C VAL A 316 40.84 10.78 13.76
N THR A 317 41.58 9.72 14.11
CA THR A 317 42.74 9.84 14.98
C THR A 317 43.77 10.69 14.24
N ARG A 318 44.05 11.88 14.78
CA ARG A 318 45.17 12.73 14.37
C ARG A 318 46.50 12.09 14.71
#